data_AF-A0A7Y7SWF0-F1
#
_entry.id   AF-A0A7Y7SWF0-F1
#
_cell.length_a   1.000
_cell.length_b   1.000
_cell.length_c   1.000
_cell.angle_alpha   90.00
_cell.angle_beta   90.00
_cell.angle_gamma   90.00
#
_symmetry.space_group_name_H-M   'P 1'
#
loop_
_entity.id
_entity.type
_entity.pdbx_description
1 polymer ?
#
loop_
_entity_poly.entity_id
_entity_poly.type
_entity_poly.pdbx_seq_one_letter_code
_entity_poly.pdbx_strand_id
1 'polypeptide(L)'
;AWPTQSFSLLRASLLADGRAIPLLSLIAEGDKLGNPDLQNRFLDDLAGCMGDRKVTIVTDAGFRREWFNRVQSHGWHFIGRLRGNGVLKLAGTEEWVTPGQLKAGTTPRCA
;
A
#
# COMPACT_ATOMS: atom_id res chain seq x y z
N ALA A 1 16.67 24.67 -8.73
CA ALA A 1 16.61 23.30 -8.19
C ALA A 1 15.31 23.19 -7.40
N TRP A 2 14.46 22.21 -7.72
CA TRP A 2 13.30 21.91 -6.87
C TRP A 2 13.79 21.62 -5.45
N PRO A 3 13.15 22.15 -4.39
CA PRO A 3 13.63 21.89 -3.04
C PRO A 3 13.68 20.38 -2.83
N THR A 4 14.83 19.88 -2.36
CA THR A 4 14.93 18.51 -1.87
C THR A 4 13.83 18.35 -0.82
N GLN A 5 12.86 17.49 -1.11
CA GLN A 5 11.70 17.29 -0.26
C GLN A 5 12.20 16.70 1.07
N SER A 6 12.54 17.57 2.03
CA SER A 6 13.34 17.19 3.19
C SER A 6 12.58 16.22 4.11
N PHE A 7 11.25 16.23 3.99
CA PHE A 7 10.36 15.36 4.72
C PHE A 7 9.24 14.82 3.82
N SER A 8 8.80 13.61 4.13
CA SER A 8 7.66 12.93 3.56
C SER A 8 6.66 12.55 4.65
N LEU A 9 5.38 12.42 4.31
CA LEU A 9 4.32 12.05 5.24
C LEU A 9 3.71 10.71 4.83
N LEU A 10 3.70 9.75 5.75
CA LEU A 10 2.87 8.55 5.66
C LEU A 10 1.66 8.73 6.59
N ARG A 11 0.44 8.64 6.04
CA ARG A 11 -0.80 8.86 6.79
C ARG A 11 -1.82 7.78 6.48
N ALA A 12 -2.48 7.29 7.53
CA ALA A 12 -3.66 6.46 7.45
C ALA A 12 -4.86 7.30 7.91
N SER A 13 -5.92 7.25 7.10
CA SER A 13 -7.18 7.91 7.40
C SER A 13 -8.32 6.92 7.27
N LEU A 14 -9.27 6.98 8.19
CA LEU A 14 -10.54 6.27 8.10
C LEU A 14 -11.43 6.99 7.09
N LEU A 15 -11.97 6.26 6.12
CA LEU A 15 -13.04 6.77 5.27
C LEU A 15 -14.36 6.62 6.03
N ALA A 16 -14.97 7.75 6.37
CA ALA A 16 -16.26 7.81 7.06
C ALA A 16 -17.09 8.95 6.47
N ASP A 17 -18.29 8.64 6.00
CA ASP A 17 -19.26 9.61 5.48
C ASP A 17 -18.66 10.56 4.41
N GLY A 18 -17.95 9.97 3.43
CA GLY A 18 -17.29 10.72 2.36
C GLY A 18 -16.07 11.55 2.80
N ARG A 19 -15.65 11.47 4.06
CA ARG A 19 -14.51 12.20 4.63
C ARG A 19 -13.38 11.25 4.98
N ALA A 20 -12.15 11.77 4.90
CA ALA A 20 -10.96 11.09 5.39
C ALA A 20 -10.61 11.62 6.78
N ILE A 21 -10.86 10.84 7.82
CA ILE A 21 -10.55 11.17 9.22
C ILE A 21 -9.15 10.61 9.54
N PRO A 22 -8.13 11.44 9.78
CA PRO A 22 -6.78 10.95 10.09
C PRO A 22 -6.76 10.11 11.36
N LEU A 23 -6.15 8.92 11.30
CA LEU A 23 -5.96 8.04 12.46
C LEU A 23 -4.51 8.09 12.96
N LEU A 24 -3.56 8.01 12.02
CA LEU A 24 -2.14 7.96 12.33
C LEU A 24 -1.35 8.69 11.24
N SER A 25 -0.32 9.42 11.65
CA SER A 25 0.59 10.15 10.76
C SER A 25 2.02 9.95 11.23
N LEU A 26 2.91 9.67 10.28
CA LEU A 26 4.35 9.52 10.51
C LEU A 26 5.11 10.39 9.52
N ILE A 27 5.92 11.29 10.05
CA ILE A 27 6.82 12.12 9.26
C ILE A 27 8.14 11.37 9.11
N ALA A 28 8.56 11.17 7.88
CA ALA A 28 9.83 10.56 7.51
C ALA A 28 10.75 11.64 6.92
N GLU A 29 12.06 11.52 7.14
CA GLU A 29 13.04 12.25 6.35
C GLU A 29 12.93 11.82 4.88
N GLY A 30 13.22 12.74 3.96
CA GLY A 30 12.99 12.54 2.52
C GLY A 30 13.71 11.34 1.92
N ASP A 31 14.89 11.01 2.44
CA ASP A 31 15.70 9.84 2.06
C ASP A 31 15.12 8.51 2.56
N LYS A 32 14.25 8.54 3.56
CA LYS A 32 13.55 7.37 4.12
C LYS A 32 12.21 7.10 3.45
N LEU A 33 11.85 7.86 2.42
CA LEU A 33 10.64 7.60 1.63
C LEU A 33 10.71 6.20 1.02
N GLY A 34 9.73 5.35 1.33
CA GLY A 34 9.69 3.98 0.84
C GLY A 34 10.53 2.99 1.66
N ASN A 35 11.12 3.40 2.78
CA ASN A 35 11.85 2.51 3.68
C ASN A 35 10.91 1.44 4.28
N PRO A 36 11.18 0.13 4.08
CA PRO A 36 10.31 -0.95 4.55
C PRO A 36 10.16 -1.02 6.07
N ASP A 37 11.20 -0.71 6.83
CA ASP A 37 11.16 -0.77 8.30
C ASP A 37 10.25 0.33 8.85
N LEU A 38 10.32 1.53 8.28
CA LEU A 38 9.46 2.66 8.61
C LEU A 38 7.99 2.33 8.28
N GLN A 39 7.76 1.74 7.12
CA GLN A 39 6.44 1.29 6.68
C GLN A 39 5.87 0.19 7.58
N ASN A 40 6.68 -0.80 7.95
CA ASN A 40 6.27 -1.90 8.82
C ASN A 40 5.91 -1.38 10.20
N ARG A 41 6.76 -0.52 10.78
CA ARG A 41 6.46 0.13 12.06
C ARG A 41 5.18 0.93 12.02
N PHE A 42 4.94 1.69 10.94
CA PHE A 42 3.70 2.43 10.77
C PHE A 42 2.46 1.51 10.78
N LEU A 43 2.53 0.36 10.11
CA LEU A 43 1.45 -0.62 10.09
C LEU A 43 1.26 -1.30 11.44
N ASP A 44 2.34 -1.58 12.18
CA ASP A 44 2.28 -2.14 13.53
C ASP A 44 1.62 -1.19 14.52
N ASP A 45 2.02 0.07 14.50
CA ASP A 45 1.44 1.12 15.34
C ASP A 45 -0.06 1.28 15.01
N LEU A 46 -0.42 1.28 13.73
CA LEU A 46 -1.82 1.32 13.29
C LEU A 46 -2.59 0.08 13.76
N ALA A 47 -1.98 -1.12 13.71
CA ALA A 47 -2.62 -2.36 14.13
C ALA A 47 -2.91 -2.36 15.63
N GLY A 48 -1.99 -1.83 16.43
CA GLY A 48 -2.20 -1.59 17.86
C GLY A 48 -3.43 -0.70 18.14
N CYS A 49 -3.66 0.33 17.31
CA CYS A 49 -4.83 1.20 17.45
C CYS A 49 -6.15 0.52 17.02
N MET A 50 -6.11 -0.35 16.01
CA MET A 50 -7.31 -0.97 15.45
C MET A 50 -7.80 -2.16 16.27
N GLY A 51 -6.92 -2.88 16.96
CA GLY A 51 -7.24 -4.12 17.68
C GLY A 51 -7.80 -5.18 16.71
N ASP A 52 -8.82 -5.93 17.16
CA ASP A 52 -9.40 -7.07 16.41
C ASP A 52 -10.35 -6.69 15.26
N ARG A 53 -10.33 -5.42 14.84
CA ARG A 53 -11.21 -4.94 13.77
C ARG A 53 -10.77 -5.49 12.41
N LYS A 54 -11.73 -5.82 11.56
CA LYS A 54 -11.48 -6.10 10.15
C LYS A 54 -11.12 -4.81 9.43
N VAL A 55 -9.92 -4.74 8.85
CA VAL A 55 -9.41 -3.56 8.15
C VAL A 55 -9.16 -3.90 6.69
N THR A 56 -9.55 -2.98 5.81
CA THR A 56 -9.14 -2.98 4.39
C THR A 56 -8.35 -1.71 4.12
N ILE A 57 -7.07 -1.85 3.79
CA ILE A 57 -6.20 -0.73 3.46
C ILE A 57 -6.35 -0.38 1.98
N VAL A 58 -6.62 0.89 1.68
CA VAL A 58 -6.60 1.41 0.30
C VAL A 58 -5.38 2.31 0.16
N THR A 59 -4.44 1.95 -0.73
CA THR A 59 -3.20 2.72 -0.94
C THR A 59 -2.99 3.08 -2.41
N ASP A 60 -2.45 4.28 -2.63
CA ASP A 60 -1.97 4.70 -3.94
C ASP A 60 -0.69 3.94 -4.37
N ALA A 61 -0.18 4.23 -5.57
CA ALA A 61 1.04 3.63 -6.07
C ALA A 61 2.29 4.07 -5.26
N GLY A 62 3.28 3.18 -5.19
CA GLY A 62 4.56 3.45 -4.51
C GLY A 62 4.88 2.45 -3.40
N PHE A 63 3.88 1.71 -2.92
CA PHE A 63 4.05 0.58 -2.02
C PHE A 63 4.40 -0.69 -2.79
N ARG A 64 5.26 -1.52 -2.20
CA ARG A 64 5.82 -2.75 -2.81
C ARG A 64 5.36 -3.99 -2.04
N ARG A 65 5.89 -5.15 -2.44
CA ARG A 65 5.52 -6.47 -1.89
C ARG A 65 5.55 -6.49 -0.36
N GLU A 66 6.57 -5.92 0.24
CA GLU A 66 6.81 -5.91 1.68
C GLU A 66 5.65 -5.27 2.43
N TRP A 67 5.14 -4.13 1.93
CA TRP A 67 3.96 -3.45 2.48
C TRP A 67 2.73 -4.36 2.47
N PHE A 68 2.42 -4.96 1.31
CA PHE A 68 1.24 -5.82 1.17
C PHE A 68 1.33 -7.12 1.97
N ASN A 69 2.54 -7.68 2.11
CA ASN A 69 2.79 -8.81 2.99
C ASN A 69 2.56 -8.43 4.45
N ARG A 70 3.01 -7.24 4.88
CA ARG A 70 2.80 -6.77 6.25
C ARG A 70 1.33 -6.55 6.55
N VAL A 71 0.58 -5.91 5.65
CA VAL A 71 -0.88 -5.75 5.79
C VAL A 71 -1.57 -7.11 5.99
N GLN A 72 -1.24 -8.10 5.15
CA GLN A 72 -1.82 -9.45 5.28
C GLN A 72 -1.43 -10.14 6.59
N SER A 73 -0.23 -9.90 7.11
CA SER A 73 0.22 -10.49 8.39
C SER A 73 -0.61 -10.04 9.59
N HIS A 74 -1.29 -8.89 9.51
CA HIS A 74 -2.26 -8.42 10.50
C HIS A 74 -3.68 -9.00 10.29
N GLY A 75 -3.86 -9.90 9.32
CA GLY A 75 -5.18 -10.42 8.94
C GLY A 75 -6.04 -9.41 8.18
N TRP A 76 -5.43 -8.37 7.62
CA TRP A 76 -6.12 -7.31 6.90
C TRP A 76 -6.15 -7.56 5.39
N HIS A 77 -7.11 -6.92 4.72
CA HIS A 77 -7.21 -6.90 3.27
C HIS A 77 -6.62 -5.60 2.70
N PHE A 78 -6.36 -5.57 1.39
CA PHE A 78 -5.89 -4.36 0.73
C PHE A 78 -6.41 -4.19 -0.68
N ILE A 79 -6.46 -2.93 -1.11
CA ILE A 79 -6.62 -2.48 -2.49
C ILE A 79 -5.45 -1.55 -2.77
N GLY A 80 -4.59 -1.94 -3.71
CA GLY A 80 -3.42 -1.16 -4.09
C GLY A 80 -3.47 -0.77 -5.56
N ARG A 81 -3.06 0.45 -5.88
CA ARG A 81 -2.78 0.83 -7.27
C ARG A 81 -1.38 0.39 -7.66
N LEU A 82 -1.27 -0.46 -8.67
CA LEU A 82 0.02 -0.83 -9.27
C LEU A 82 0.44 0.24 -10.28
N ARG A 83 1.71 0.67 -10.23
CA ARG A 83 2.31 1.58 -11.21
C ARG A 83 3.76 1.19 -11.48
N GLY A 84 4.21 1.39 -12.72
CA GLY A 84 5.59 1.14 -13.14
C GLY A 84 5.76 -0.24 -13.77
N ASN A 85 7.02 -0.64 -13.93
CA ASN A 85 7.43 -1.83 -14.70
C ASN A 85 7.51 -3.10 -13.85
N GLY A 86 6.80 -3.14 -12.71
CA GLY A 86 6.72 -4.36 -11.92
C GLY A 86 6.02 -5.45 -12.71
N VAL A 87 6.51 -6.68 -12.60
CA VAL A 87 5.81 -7.86 -13.12
C VAL A 87 5.05 -8.54 -12.00
N LEU A 88 3.90 -9.10 -12.34
CA LEU A 88 3.05 -9.87 -11.43
C LEU A 88 2.75 -11.23 -12.05
N LYS A 89 2.47 -12.21 -11.20
CA LYS A 89 2.07 -13.56 -11.59
C LYS A 89 0.63 -13.73 -11.16
N LEU A 90 -0.26 -14.03 -12.10
CA LEU A 90 -1.66 -14.29 -11.78
C LEU A 90 -1.79 -15.63 -11.06
N ALA A 91 -2.77 -15.73 -10.16
CA ALA A 91 -3.00 -16.98 -9.44
C ALA A 91 -3.36 -18.10 -10.43
N GLY A 92 -2.66 -19.23 -10.34
CA GLY A 92 -2.88 -20.38 -11.22
C GLY A 92 -2.22 -20.29 -12.60
N THR A 93 -1.42 -19.26 -12.89
CA THR A 93 -0.59 -19.18 -14.10
C THR A 93 0.89 -19.33 -13.75
N GLU A 94 1.74 -19.71 -14.70
CA GLU A 94 3.21 -19.67 -14.54
C GLU A 94 3.85 -18.41 -15.16
N GLU A 95 3.07 -17.67 -15.94
CA GLU A 95 3.53 -16.49 -16.67
C GLU A 95 3.61 -15.24 -15.78
N TRP A 96 4.69 -14.48 -15.95
CA TRP A 96 4.87 -13.15 -15.39
C TRP A 96 4.42 -12.10 -16.39
N VAL A 97 3.54 -11.20 -15.96
CA VAL A 97 2.96 -10.16 -16.82
C VAL A 97 3.11 -8.78 -16.21
N THR A 98 3.20 -7.78 -17.06
CA THR A 98 3.18 -6.37 -16.66
C THR A 98 1.74 -5.88 -16.47
N PRO A 99 1.50 -4.83 -15.66
CA PRO A 99 0.18 -4.25 -15.50
C PRO A 99 -0.48 -3.83 -16.82
N GLY A 100 0.32 -3.41 -17.83
CA GLY A 100 -0.19 -3.03 -19.15
C GLY A 100 -0.71 -4.19 -19.99
N GLN A 101 -0.34 -5.42 -19.65
CA GLN A 101 -0.84 -6.64 -20.30
C GLN A 101 -2.14 -7.16 -19.67
N LEU A 102 -2.64 -6.53 -18.61
CA LEU A 102 -3.88 -6.94 -17.95
C LEU A 102 -5.09 -6.17 -18.51
N LYS A 103 -6.18 -6.90 -18.75
CA LYS A 103 -7.50 -6.28 -18.98
C LYS A 103 -8.22 -6.08 -17.65
N ALA A 104 -8.71 -4.86 -17.42
CA ALA A 104 -9.52 -4.55 -16.24
C ALA A 104 -10.87 -5.28 -16.30
N GLY A 105 -11.23 -5.95 -15.21
CA GLY A 105 -12.47 -6.71 -15.06
C GLY A 105 -12.61 -7.25 -13.64
N THR A 106 -13.67 -8.02 -13.38
CA THR A 106 -13.88 -8.68 -12.07
C THR A 106 -12.83 -9.76 -11.78
N THR A 107 -12.19 -10.28 -12.82
CA THR A 107 -11.05 -11.19 -12.73
C THR A 107 -9.98 -10.71 -13.71
N PRO A 108 -8.75 -10.40 -13.24
CA PRO A 108 -7.68 -10.00 -14.14
C PRO A 108 -7.32 -11.16 -15.07
N ARG A 109 -7.26 -10.87 -16.37
CA ARG A 109 -6.84 -11.81 -17.42
C ARG A 109 -5.75 -11.15 -18.24
N CYS A 110 -4.78 -11.95 -18.71
CA CYS A 110 -3.85 -11.50 -19.75
C CYS A 110 -4.66 -11.10 -20.99
N ALA A 111 -4.30 -9.96 -21.57
CA ALA A 111 -4.95 -9.37 -22.72
C ALA A 111 -4.84 -10.25 -23.97
#